data_AF-A0A538R1L0-F1
#
_entry.id   AF-A0A538R1L0-F1
#
_cell.length_a   1.000
_cell.length_b   1.000
_cell.length_c   1.000
_cell.angle_alpha   90.00
_cell.angle_beta   90.00
_cell.angle_gamma   90.00
#
_symmetry.space_group_name_H-M   'P 1'
#
loop_
_entity.id
_entity.type
_entity.pdbx_description
1 polymer ?
#
loop_
_entity_poly.entity_id
_entity_poly.type
_entity_poly.pdbx_seq_one_letter_code
_entity_poly.pdbx_strand_id
1 'polypeptide(L)'
;MVRGRQPGQEVSVEFERLGTGFLFTEGPLWHPGGKFLLFSDMPGDHLRRWAAQDGVTTFRKPCNMSNGLAYDRQGRLLACEHATSQVTRTETDGRIVPIATHFQGKQLNSPNDIVCKSDGAIYFSDPPYGRARFFGLERPQELAFQGVFRVGADPKSPVVLVDDFDRPNGLCFSLDETRLFVNDTARKHIRVFDVTSTGGLAHGRIWAETKGDKAGAPDGMKIDAAGNVYCCGPGGIHVFDPNGSLLEVLETPEHTANFAWGDDDYRSLFVTASTSLYRVRRAVPGLPAF
;
A
#
# COMPACT_ATOMS: atom_id res chain seq x y z
N MET A 1 4.90 -34.66 17.01
CA MET A 1 5.93 -35.10 16.03
C MET A 1 5.66 -34.38 14.71
N VAL A 2 6.09 -33.12 14.60
CA VAL A 2 6.08 -32.37 13.34
C VAL A 2 7.49 -32.50 12.77
N ARG A 3 7.62 -33.23 11.67
CA ARG A 3 8.90 -33.47 11.00
C ARG A 3 9.31 -32.21 10.23
N GLY A 4 10.51 -31.72 10.53
CA GLY A 4 11.44 -31.19 9.52
C GLY A 4 11.36 -29.71 9.20
N ARG A 5 12.02 -28.88 10.02
CA ARG A 5 12.89 -27.83 9.47
C ARG A 5 14.27 -28.03 10.07
N GLN A 6 15.25 -28.39 9.24
CA GLN A 6 16.64 -28.42 9.65
C GLN A 6 17.17 -26.99 9.74
N PRO A 7 17.92 -26.62 10.79
CA PRO A 7 18.65 -25.36 10.83
C PRO A 7 19.74 -25.38 9.75
N GLY A 8 19.82 -24.34 8.91
CA GLY A 8 20.95 -24.13 8.00
C GLY A 8 20.71 -24.37 6.50
N GLN A 9 19.46 -24.50 6.04
CA GLN A 9 19.19 -24.45 4.60
C GLN A 9 18.96 -22.98 4.19
N GLU A 10 19.97 -22.33 3.64
CA GLU A 10 19.81 -21.05 2.92
C GLU A 10 18.86 -21.30 1.75
N VAL A 11 17.60 -20.91 1.91
CA VAL A 11 16.68 -20.81 0.78
C VAL A 11 17.04 -19.51 0.07
N SER A 12 17.83 -19.60 -1.00
CA SER A 12 18.08 -18.44 -1.86
C SER A 12 16.76 -18.01 -2.48
N VAL A 13 16.25 -16.85 -2.07
CA VAL A 13 15.07 -16.26 -2.66
C VAL A 13 15.50 -15.50 -3.92
N GLU A 14 15.12 -15.99 -5.09
CA GLU A 14 15.46 -15.36 -6.37
C GLU A 14 14.36 -14.38 -6.81
N PHE A 15 14.76 -13.12 -7.05
CA PHE A 15 13.90 -12.09 -7.60
C PHE A 15 14.02 -12.04 -9.12
N GLU A 16 12.91 -12.21 -9.82
CA GLU A 16 12.80 -11.98 -11.25
C GLU A 16 12.52 -10.49 -11.49
N ARG A 17 13.38 -9.79 -12.25
CA ARG A 17 13.14 -8.40 -12.64
C ARG A 17 12.25 -8.35 -13.87
N LEU A 18 11.05 -7.81 -13.71
CA LEU A 18 10.02 -7.72 -14.76
C LEU A 18 10.08 -6.43 -15.58
N GLY A 19 10.69 -5.38 -15.02
CA GLY A 19 10.88 -4.09 -15.68
C GLY A 19 11.79 -3.18 -14.87
N THR A 20 12.42 -2.20 -15.52
CA THR A 20 13.31 -1.22 -14.90
C THR A 20 13.35 0.08 -15.70
N GLY A 21 14.00 1.12 -15.18
CA GLY A 21 14.08 2.45 -15.78
C GLY A 21 12.93 3.38 -15.37
N PHE A 22 12.19 3.04 -14.32
CA PHE A 22 11.17 3.89 -13.70
C PHE A 22 11.82 4.95 -12.81
N LEU A 23 11.08 5.99 -12.46
CA LEU A 23 11.57 7.04 -11.56
C LEU A 23 11.38 6.65 -10.09
N PHE A 24 10.18 6.21 -9.73
CA PHE A 24 9.88 5.65 -8.41
C PHE A 24 8.58 4.84 -8.47
N THR A 25 8.67 3.54 -8.24
CA THR A 25 7.54 2.60 -8.35
C THR A 25 6.81 2.43 -7.01
N GLU A 26 5.48 2.40 -7.07
CA GLU A 26 4.58 2.36 -5.91
C GLU A 26 3.26 1.65 -6.22
N GLY A 27 2.45 1.43 -5.18
CA GLY A 27 1.05 1.06 -5.26
C GLY A 27 0.71 -0.11 -6.18
N PRO A 28 1.42 -1.27 -6.15
CA PRO A 28 1.09 -2.40 -6.98
C PRO A 28 -0.27 -3.00 -6.58
N LEU A 29 -1.07 -3.39 -7.58
CA LEU A 29 -2.41 -3.93 -7.42
C LEU A 29 -2.70 -4.97 -8.50
N TRP A 30 -2.94 -6.22 -8.10
CA TRP A 30 -3.25 -7.31 -9.03
C TRP A 30 -4.74 -7.34 -9.38
N HIS A 31 -5.05 -7.44 -10.68
CA HIS A 31 -6.41 -7.63 -11.17
C HIS A 31 -6.66 -9.12 -11.47
N PRO A 32 -7.40 -9.86 -10.61
CA PRO A 32 -7.50 -11.33 -10.70
C PRO A 32 -8.15 -11.83 -11.99
N GLY A 33 -9.27 -11.24 -12.41
CA GLY A 33 -9.95 -11.67 -13.65
C GLY A 33 -9.25 -11.24 -14.94
N GLY A 34 -8.38 -10.23 -14.84
CA GLY A 34 -7.69 -9.61 -15.99
C GLY A 34 -6.26 -10.11 -16.15
N LYS A 35 -5.72 -10.75 -15.10
CA LYS A 35 -4.37 -11.31 -15.03
C LYS A 35 -3.27 -10.30 -15.38
N PHE A 36 -3.40 -9.11 -14.80
CA PHE A 36 -2.39 -8.06 -14.91
C PHE A 36 -2.20 -7.35 -13.58
N LEU A 37 -1.02 -6.78 -13.39
CA LEU A 37 -0.67 -5.90 -12.29
C LEU A 37 -0.80 -4.45 -12.76
N LEU A 38 -1.44 -3.58 -11.98
CA LEU A 38 -1.25 -2.13 -12.07
C LEU A 38 -0.24 -1.70 -11.03
N PHE A 39 0.56 -0.67 -11.33
CA PHE A 39 1.45 -0.03 -10.36
C PHE A 39 1.78 1.39 -10.81
N SER A 40 2.09 2.27 -9.87
CA SER A 40 2.39 3.67 -10.14
C SER A 40 3.89 3.86 -10.38
N ASP A 41 4.28 4.52 -11.47
CA ASP A 41 5.60 5.15 -11.64
C ASP A 41 5.40 6.64 -11.40
N MET A 42 5.30 6.97 -10.10
CA MET A 42 4.61 8.17 -9.61
C MET A 42 5.27 9.48 -10.09
N PRO A 43 6.60 9.68 -9.99
CA PRO A 43 7.24 10.89 -10.51
C PRO A 43 7.15 11.02 -12.03
N GLY A 44 6.99 9.90 -12.74
CA GLY A 44 6.82 9.86 -14.20
C GLY A 44 5.40 10.17 -14.68
N ASP A 45 4.44 10.26 -13.74
CA ASP A 45 3.01 10.43 -14.00
C ASP A 45 2.44 9.33 -14.92
N HIS A 46 2.92 8.11 -14.70
CA HIS A 46 2.42 6.91 -15.37
C HIS A 46 1.79 5.96 -14.36
N LEU A 47 0.52 5.61 -14.58
CA LEU A 47 -0.02 4.36 -14.06
C LEU A 47 0.36 3.26 -15.04
N ARG A 48 1.26 2.38 -14.62
CA ARG A 48 1.81 1.27 -15.40
C ARG A 48 0.91 0.05 -15.29
N ARG A 49 1.02 -0.82 -16.29
CA ARG A 49 0.46 -2.17 -16.29
C ARG A 49 1.56 -3.16 -16.61
N TRP A 50 1.59 -4.28 -15.90
CA TRP A 50 2.37 -5.44 -16.28
C TRP A 50 1.45 -6.63 -16.53
N ALA A 51 1.66 -7.33 -17.64
CA ALA A 51 1.06 -8.63 -17.91
C ALA A 51 2.11 -9.54 -18.54
N ALA A 52 2.02 -10.85 -18.28
CA ALA A 52 3.04 -11.81 -18.70
C ALA A 52 3.32 -11.79 -20.22
N GLN A 53 2.29 -11.53 -21.04
CA GLN A 53 2.42 -11.49 -22.50
C GLN A 53 2.94 -10.15 -23.03
N ASP A 54 2.63 -9.05 -22.33
CA ASP A 54 2.88 -7.69 -22.81
C ASP A 54 4.14 -7.06 -22.21
N GLY A 55 4.65 -7.62 -21.11
CA GLY A 55 5.61 -6.93 -20.26
C GLY A 55 4.99 -5.68 -19.63
N VAL A 56 5.81 -4.65 -19.40
CA VAL A 56 5.36 -3.37 -18.83
C VAL A 56 4.89 -2.42 -19.93
N THR A 57 3.67 -1.91 -19.78
CA THR A 57 3.06 -0.87 -20.63
C THR A 57 2.48 0.27 -19.78
N THR A 58 2.03 1.35 -20.44
CA THR A 58 1.30 2.43 -19.76
C THR A 58 -0.20 2.15 -19.82
N PHE A 59 -0.85 2.08 -18.68
CA PHE A 59 -2.31 1.98 -18.59
C PHE A 59 -2.97 3.35 -18.67
N ARG A 60 -2.42 4.35 -17.95
CA ARG A 60 -2.94 5.72 -17.95
C ARG A 60 -1.81 6.74 -17.80
N LYS A 61 -1.88 7.81 -18.59
CA LYS A 61 -1.07 9.04 -18.47
C LYS A 61 -1.85 10.24 -19.06
N PRO A 62 -1.93 11.39 -18.37
CA PRO A 62 -1.50 11.60 -16.98
C PRO A 62 -2.31 10.77 -15.99
N CYS A 63 -1.73 10.43 -14.84
CA CYS A 63 -2.43 9.79 -13.71
C CYS A 63 -2.45 10.66 -12.44
N ASN A 64 -2.09 11.94 -12.58
CA ASN A 64 -1.97 12.91 -11.49
C ASN A 64 -0.97 12.47 -10.39
N MET A 65 0.12 11.83 -10.80
CA MET A 65 1.11 11.24 -9.91
C MET A 65 0.41 10.30 -8.91
N SER A 66 -0.36 9.35 -9.45
CA SER A 66 -1.01 8.33 -8.63
C SER A 66 0.00 7.59 -7.79
N ASN A 67 -0.39 7.18 -6.59
CA ASN A 67 0.44 6.43 -5.65
C ASN A 67 -0.23 5.10 -5.32
N GLY A 68 -0.72 4.91 -4.09
CA GLY A 68 -1.44 3.72 -3.66
C GLY A 68 -2.72 3.47 -4.44
N LEU A 69 -2.99 2.19 -4.70
CA LEU A 69 -4.12 1.70 -5.49
C LEU A 69 -4.88 0.63 -4.72
N ALA A 70 -6.20 0.62 -4.86
CA ALA A 70 -7.05 -0.47 -4.41
C ALA A 70 -8.19 -0.72 -5.41
N TYR A 71 -8.89 -1.84 -5.27
CA TYR A 71 -10.21 -2.00 -5.87
C TYR A 71 -11.27 -1.81 -4.80
N ASP A 72 -12.39 -1.20 -5.18
CA ASP A 72 -13.59 -1.31 -4.36
C ASP A 72 -14.27 -2.67 -4.56
N ARG A 73 -15.34 -2.92 -3.78
CA ARG A 73 -16.10 -4.19 -3.84
C ARG A 73 -16.90 -4.40 -5.14
N GLN A 74 -16.82 -3.47 -6.07
CA GLN A 74 -17.40 -3.57 -7.41
C GLN A 74 -16.31 -3.73 -8.49
N GLY A 75 -15.03 -3.87 -8.10
CA GLY A 75 -13.90 -3.99 -9.02
C GLY A 75 -13.49 -2.66 -9.66
N ARG A 76 -13.97 -1.52 -9.15
CA ARG A 76 -13.60 -0.20 -9.66
C ARG A 76 -12.27 0.23 -9.04
N LEU A 77 -11.38 0.79 -9.86
CA LEU A 77 -10.06 1.23 -9.43
C LEU A 77 -10.18 2.47 -8.53
N LEU A 78 -9.66 2.38 -7.33
CA LEU A 78 -9.40 3.48 -6.41
C LEU A 78 -7.93 3.88 -6.52
N ALA A 79 -7.65 5.18 -6.53
CA ALA A 79 -6.29 5.70 -6.59
C ALA A 79 -6.10 6.90 -5.65
N CYS A 80 -5.00 6.88 -4.91
CA CYS A 80 -4.46 8.04 -4.23
C CYS A 80 -3.69 8.92 -5.24
N GLU A 81 -3.99 10.22 -5.34
CA GLU A 81 -3.35 11.14 -6.29
C GLU A 81 -2.57 12.24 -5.55
N HIS A 82 -1.24 12.23 -5.70
CA HIS A 82 -0.38 13.22 -5.05
C HIS A 82 -0.46 14.61 -5.67
N ALA A 83 -0.61 14.73 -7.00
CA ALA A 83 -0.60 16.03 -7.67
C ALA A 83 -1.87 16.85 -7.36
N THR A 84 -2.99 16.17 -7.12
CA THR A 84 -4.33 16.76 -6.94
C THR A 84 -4.86 16.70 -5.51
N SER A 85 -4.13 16.07 -4.57
CA SER A 85 -4.55 15.89 -3.16
C SER A 85 -5.93 15.24 -3.03
N GLN A 86 -6.15 14.13 -3.73
CA GLN A 86 -7.44 13.48 -3.70
C GLN A 86 -7.33 11.97 -3.80
N VAL A 87 -8.37 11.29 -3.32
CA VAL A 87 -8.64 9.90 -3.69
C VAL A 87 -9.65 9.92 -4.82
N THR A 88 -9.41 9.15 -5.88
CA THR A 88 -10.34 9.01 -7.01
C THR A 88 -10.83 7.59 -7.16
N ARG A 89 -11.96 7.45 -7.86
CA ARG A 89 -12.52 6.18 -8.32
C ARG A 89 -12.71 6.23 -9.83
N THR A 90 -12.27 5.19 -10.54
CA THR A 90 -12.55 5.00 -11.96
C THR A 90 -13.85 4.22 -12.11
N GLU A 91 -14.89 4.87 -12.61
CA GLU A 91 -16.19 4.26 -12.88
C GLU A 91 -16.11 3.30 -14.08
N THR A 92 -17.12 2.45 -14.22
CA THR A 92 -17.17 1.41 -15.26
C THR A 92 -17.19 1.94 -16.69
N ASP A 93 -17.63 3.19 -16.87
CA ASP A 93 -17.59 3.93 -18.14
C ASP A 93 -16.22 4.59 -18.42
N GLY A 94 -15.24 4.40 -17.52
CA GLY A 94 -13.90 4.98 -17.59
C GLY A 94 -13.77 6.37 -16.97
N ARG A 95 -14.87 7.00 -16.52
CA ARG A 95 -14.83 8.33 -15.88
C ARG A 95 -14.10 8.24 -14.54
N ILE A 96 -13.20 9.19 -14.28
CA ILE A 96 -12.50 9.31 -13.01
C ILE A 96 -13.23 10.33 -12.15
N VAL A 97 -13.63 9.93 -10.94
CA VAL A 97 -14.39 10.78 -10.02
C VAL A 97 -13.63 10.97 -8.71
N PRO A 98 -13.54 12.19 -8.18
CA PRO A 98 -13.02 12.39 -6.84
C PRO A 98 -13.98 11.76 -5.83
N ILE A 99 -13.41 10.99 -4.91
CA ILE A 99 -14.13 10.41 -3.77
C ILE A 99 -13.64 10.97 -2.43
N ALA A 100 -12.49 11.63 -2.34
CA ALA A 100 -12.07 12.39 -1.16
C ALA A 100 -11.18 13.55 -1.59
N THR A 101 -11.42 14.79 -1.15
CA THR A 101 -10.63 15.97 -1.59
C THR A 101 -10.27 16.95 -0.48
N HIS A 102 -11.17 17.18 0.48
CA HIS A 102 -11.03 18.17 1.54
C HIS A 102 -11.55 17.61 2.86
N PHE A 103 -11.04 18.12 3.98
CA PHE A 103 -11.59 17.93 5.31
C PHE A 103 -11.81 19.28 5.96
N GLN A 104 -13.04 19.56 6.43
CA GLN A 104 -13.41 20.84 7.06
C GLN A 104 -12.99 22.08 6.22
N GLY A 105 -13.18 21.99 4.90
CA GLY A 105 -12.86 23.08 3.96
C GLY A 105 -11.37 23.21 3.60
N LYS A 106 -10.49 22.38 4.17
CA LYS A 106 -9.05 22.36 3.88
C LYS A 106 -8.70 21.19 2.98
N GLN A 107 -7.84 21.39 2.00
CA GLN A 107 -7.38 20.33 1.11
C GLN A 107 -6.65 19.23 1.89
N LEU A 108 -6.90 17.95 1.54
CA LEU A 108 -6.12 16.81 2.05
C LEU A 108 -4.62 17.00 1.78
N ASN A 109 -3.73 16.43 2.59
CA ASN A 109 -2.29 16.59 2.43
C ASN A 109 -1.82 16.07 1.06
N SER A 110 -1.84 14.76 0.89
CA SER A 110 -1.56 14.01 -0.32
C SER A 110 -1.84 12.54 0.02
N PRO A 111 -3.06 12.03 -0.22
CA PRO A 111 -3.39 10.64 0.06
C PRO A 111 -2.32 9.71 -0.50
N ASN A 112 -1.88 8.71 0.27
CA ASN A 112 -0.68 7.94 -0.04
C ASN A 112 -0.99 6.47 -0.32
N ASP A 113 -1.48 5.73 0.67
CA ASP A 113 -1.91 4.33 0.50
C ASP A 113 -3.40 4.16 0.87
N ILE A 114 -4.04 3.11 0.35
CA ILE A 114 -5.50 2.94 0.38
C ILE A 114 -5.91 1.46 0.47
N VAL A 115 -6.94 1.19 1.27
CA VAL A 115 -7.57 -0.13 1.37
C VAL A 115 -9.09 -0.02 1.36
N CYS A 116 -9.75 -1.02 0.77
CA CYS A 116 -11.20 -1.17 0.81
C CYS A 116 -11.55 -2.35 1.72
N LYS A 117 -12.41 -2.11 2.71
CA LYS A 117 -12.94 -3.12 3.65
C LYS A 117 -14.07 -3.92 2.99
N SER A 118 -14.38 -5.12 3.50
CA SER A 118 -15.40 -6.04 2.95
C SER A 118 -16.82 -5.46 2.91
N ASP A 119 -17.13 -4.50 3.78
CA ASP A 119 -18.39 -3.75 3.77
C ASP A 119 -18.40 -2.58 2.75
N GLY A 120 -17.32 -2.40 1.98
CA GLY A 120 -17.16 -1.35 1.00
C GLY A 120 -16.63 -0.03 1.55
N ALA A 121 -16.40 0.10 2.86
CA ALA A 121 -15.76 1.27 3.42
C ALA A 121 -14.31 1.39 2.92
N ILE A 122 -13.87 2.62 2.64
CA ILE A 122 -12.54 2.92 2.10
C ILE A 122 -11.76 3.70 3.13
N TYR A 123 -10.53 3.26 3.40
CA TYR A 123 -9.60 3.83 4.37
C TYR A 123 -8.31 4.22 3.64
N PHE A 124 -7.73 5.37 3.98
CA PHE A 124 -6.49 5.83 3.35
C PHE A 124 -5.64 6.66 4.31
N SER A 125 -4.32 6.67 4.08
CA SER A 125 -3.37 7.52 4.80
C SER A 125 -3.18 8.85 4.07
N ASP A 126 -2.97 9.94 4.82
CA ASP A 126 -2.80 11.30 4.28
C ASP A 126 -1.53 12.01 4.83
N PRO A 127 -0.32 11.51 4.52
CA PRO A 127 0.94 12.21 4.77
C PRO A 127 1.17 13.35 3.75
N PRO A 128 2.18 14.22 3.93
CA PRO A 128 2.43 15.36 3.04
C PRO A 128 3.48 15.08 1.96
N TYR A 129 3.81 13.82 1.64
CA TYR A 129 4.85 13.49 0.66
C TYR A 129 4.61 14.14 -0.71
N GLY A 130 3.37 14.12 -1.20
CA GLY A 130 2.97 14.73 -2.47
C GLY A 130 2.96 16.26 -2.49
N ARG A 131 3.37 16.91 -1.39
CA ARG A 131 3.62 18.35 -1.31
C ARG A 131 5.11 18.70 -1.49
N ALA A 132 5.98 17.71 -1.68
CA ALA A 132 7.37 17.92 -2.04
C ALA A 132 7.58 17.73 -3.55
N ARG A 133 8.58 18.42 -4.12
CA ARG A 133 9.05 18.15 -5.48
C ARG A 133 9.48 16.68 -5.60
N PHE A 134 9.45 16.13 -6.81
CA PHE A 134 9.69 14.72 -7.14
C PHE A 134 8.52 13.78 -6.76
N PHE A 135 8.00 13.84 -5.54
CA PHE A 135 6.90 12.98 -5.11
C PHE A 135 5.50 13.55 -5.43
N GLY A 136 5.41 14.83 -5.75
CA GLY A 136 4.17 15.50 -6.12
C GLY A 136 4.41 16.93 -6.61
N LEU A 137 3.46 17.82 -6.33
CA LEU A 137 3.57 19.24 -6.64
C LEU A 137 3.90 20.03 -5.36
N GLU A 138 4.94 20.85 -5.41
CA GLU A 138 5.30 21.69 -4.27
C GLU A 138 4.19 22.70 -3.94
N ARG A 139 3.61 22.60 -2.73
CA ARG A 139 2.58 23.51 -2.22
C ARG A 139 2.48 23.44 -0.69
N PRO A 140 2.10 24.53 0.01
CA PRO A 140 1.96 24.53 1.47
C PRO A 140 0.93 23.51 1.95
N GLN A 141 1.14 22.90 3.12
CA GLN A 141 0.14 22.04 3.78
C GLN A 141 -1.01 22.90 4.37
N GLU A 142 -2.27 22.46 4.22
CA GLU A 142 -3.43 23.18 4.79
C GLU A 142 -3.92 22.59 6.12
N LEU A 143 -3.94 21.25 6.22
CA LEU A 143 -4.21 20.54 7.47
C LEU A 143 -3.03 20.74 8.44
N ALA A 144 -3.31 20.76 9.74
CA ALA A 144 -2.26 20.91 10.77
C ALA A 144 -1.65 19.57 11.22
N PHE A 145 -2.09 18.46 10.64
CA PHE A 145 -1.77 17.10 11.07
C PHE A 145 -1.62 16.16 9.86
N GLN A 146 -1.12 14.95 10.12
CA GLN A 146 -1.15 13.82 9.20
C GLN A 146 -1.98 12.71 9.84
N GLY A 147 -2.87 12.10 9.07
CA GLY A 147 -3.83 11.17 9.65
C GLY A 147 -4.24 10.04 8.73
N VAL A 148 -5.09 9.18 9.28
CA VAL A 148 -5.82 8.16 8.52
C VAL A 148 -7.27 8.58 8.45
N PHE A 149 -7.82 8.49 7.25
CA PHE A 149 -9.17 8.88 6.95
C PHE A 149 -9.99 7.67 6.51
N ARG A 150 -11.30 7.77 6.69
CA ARG A 150 -12.29 6.95 6.02
C ARG A 150 -13.18 7.83 5.17
N VAL A 151 -13.54 7.38 3.99
CA VAL A 151 -14.45 8.12 3.12
C VAL A 151 -15.85 7.51 3.07
N GLY A 152 -16.87 8.39 3.12
CA GLY A 152 -18.28 8.06 2.91
C GLY A 152 -18.76 8.38 1.48
N ALA A 153 -20.06 8.63 1.33
CA ALA A 153 -20.68 8.87 0.03
C ALA A 153 -20.37 10.25 -0.57
N ASP A 154 -20.15 11.27 0.27
CA ASP A 154 -19.81 12.62 -0.17
C ASP A 154 -18.28 12.83 -0.16
N PRO A 155 -17.68 13.21 -1.32
CA PRO A 155 -16.24 13.35 -1.46
C PRO A 155 -15.60 14.54 -0.72
N LYS A 156 -16.40 15.43 -0.15
CA LYS A 156 -15.91 16.57 0.64
C LYS A 156 -16.03 16.36 2.14
N SER A 157 -16.51 15.21 2.58
CA SER A 157 -16.69 14.88 3.99
C SER A 157 -16.04 13.54 4.40
N PRO A 158 -14.74 13.32 4.09
CA PRO A 158 -14.01 12.23 4.71
C PRO A 158 -13.99 12.42 6.24
N VAL A 159 -13.97 11.31 6.97
CA VAL A 159 -13.92 11.26 8.43
C VAL A 159 -12.48 10.98 8.84
N VAL A 160 -11.89 11.85 9.67
CA VAL A 160 -10.61 11.57 10.33
C VAL A 160 -10.82 10.47 11.36
N LEU A 161 -9.99 9.44 11.31
CA LEU A 161 -10.01 8.33 12.27
C LEU A 161 -8.95 8.49 13.35
N VAL A 162 -7.80 9.07 12.99
CA VAL A 162 -6.64 9.29 13.85
C VAL A 162 -5.72 10.31 13.17
N ASP A 163 -5.16 11.25 13.92
CA ASP A 163 -4.43 12.44 13.44
C ASP A 163 -3.09 12.69 14.14
N ASP A 164 -2.61 11.74 14.93
CA ASP A 164 -1.38 11.85 15.73
C ASP A 164 -0.15 11.17 15.09
N PHE A 165 -0.21 10.84 13.80
CA PHE A 165 0.92 10.27 13.04
C PHE A 165 1.90 11.36 12.60
N ASP A 166 3.18 10.99 12.43
CA ASP A 166 4.15 11.88 11.77
C ASP A 166 4.12 11.68 10.25
N ARG A 167 4.25 10.44 9.79
CA ARG A 167 4.10 10.07 8.37
C ARG A 167 3.33 8.75 8.23
N PRO A 168 1.98 8.76 8.34
CA PRO A 168 1.19 7.57 8.12
C PRO A 168 1.36 7.12 6.66
N ASN A 169 1.62 5.83 6.44
CA ASN A 169 1.94 5.34 5.11
C ASN A 169 1.09 4.10 4.76
N GLY A 170 1.68 2.91 4.69
CA GLY A 170 0.92 1.69 4.42
C GLY A 170 -0.09 1.36 5.52
N LEU A 171 -1.20 0.77 5.10
CA LEU A 171 -2.24 0.25 5.99
C LEU A 171 -2.84 -1.06 5.46
N CYS A 172 -3.22 -1.95 6.37
CA CYS A 172 -3.94 -3.17 6.00
C CYS A 172 -4.83 -3.67 7.15
N PHE A 173 -5.91 -4.36 6.82
CA PHE A 173 -6.75 -5.03 7.81
C PHE A 173 -6.17 -6.40 8.18
N SER A 174 -6.46 -6.83 9.40
CA SER A 174 -6.45 -8.25 9.76
C SER A 174 -7.47 -9.05 8.94
N LEU A 175 -7.33 -10.38 8.90
CA LEU A 175 -8.20 -11.26 8.09
C LEU A 175 -9.70 -11.14 8.44
N ASP A 176 -10.02 -10.91 9.72
CA ASP A 176 -11.39 -10.72 10.20
C ASP A 176 -11.82 -9.24 10.20
N GLU A 177 -10.95 -8.35 9.73
CA GLU A 177 -11.13 -6.89 9.68
C GLU A 177 -11.45 -6.23 11.03
N THR A 178 -11.21 -6.92 12.16
CA THR A 178 -11.42 -6.36 13.50
C THR A 178 -10.27 -5.47 13.95
N ARG A 179 -9.12 -5.58 13.28
CA ARG A 179 -7.93 -4.75 13.48
C ARG A 179 -7.49 -4.08 12.18
N LEU A 180 -7.11 -2.80 12.27
CA LEU A 180 -6.42 -2.06 11.22
C LEU A 180 -4.98 -1.79 11.67
N PHE A 181 -4.02 -2.18 10.83
CA PHE A 181 -2.62 -1.85 10.99
C PHE A 181 -2.27 -0.65 10.13
N VAL A 182 -1.48 0.27 10.67
CA VAL A 182 -1.01 1.47 9.96
C VAL A 182 0.42 1.73 10.40
N ASN A 183 1.34 1.87 9.46
CA ASN A 183 2.71 2.22 9.80
C ASN A 183 2.98 3.73 9.76
N ASP A 184 4.04 4.13 10.45
CA ASP A 184 4.55 5.50 10.50
C ASP A 184 5.99 5.50 10.00
N THR A 185 6.23 5.98 8.79
CA THR A 185 7.54 5.95 8.13
C THR A 185 8.60 6.64 8.98
N ALA A 186 8.28 7.80 9.55
CA ALA A 186 9.23 8.63 10.29
C ALA A 186 9.54 8.04 11.66
N ARG A 187 8.53 7.45 12.32
CA ARG A 187 8.70 6.82 13.63
C ARG A 187 9.14 5.37 13.58
N LYS A 188 9.21 4.76 12.39
CA LYS A 188 9.68 3.39 12.15
C LYS A 188 8.92 2.31 12.93
N HIS A 189 7.62 2.51 13.10
CA HIS A 189 6.75 1.56 13.78
C HIS A 189 5.47 1.26 13.00
N ILE A 190 4.80 0.19 13.42
CA ILE A 190 3.47 -0.20 13.00
C ILE A 190 2.55 -0.05 14.22
N ARG A 191 1.48 0.73 14.08
CA ARG A 191 0.41 0.80 15.06
C ARG A 191 -0.72 -0.13 14.65
N VAL A 192 -1.40 -0.69 15.63
CA VAL A 192 -2.65 -1.44 15.45
C VAL A 192 -3.77 -0.75 16.21
N PHE A 193 -4.95 -0.76 15.60
CA PHE A 193 -6.18 -0.21 16.15
C PHE A 193 -7.28 -1.27 16.09
N ASP A 194 -8.17 -1.23 17.07
CA ASP A 194 -9.39 -2.01 17.03
C ASP A 194 -10.41 -1.25 16.15
N VAL A 195 -11.02 -1.94 15.19
CA VAL A 195 -12.02 -1.37 14.29
C VAL A 195 -13.39 -1.45 14.97
N THR A 196 -14.01 -0.29 15.18
CA THR A 196 -15.33 -0.25 15.85
C THR A 196 -16.44 -0.70 14.91
N SER A 197 -17.60 -1.04 15.46
CA SER A 197 -18.80 -1.40 14.68
C SER A 197 -19.29 -0.27 13.74
N THR A 198 -18.95 0.98 14.04
CA THR A 198 -19.24 2.14 13.20
C THR A 198 -18.16 2.41 12.14
N GLY A 199 -17.10 1.61 12.10
CA GLY A 199 -15.93 1.76 11.22
C GLY A 199 -14.91 2.80 11.70
N GLY A 200 -14.99 3.22 12.97
CA GLY A 200 -13.99 4.05 13.63
C GLY A 200 -12.78 3.22 14.12
N LEU A 201 -11.81 3.88 14.73
CA LEU A 201 -10.62 3.25 15.31
C LEU A 201 -10.55 3.52 16.82
N ALA A 202 -10.19 2.49 17.61
CA ALA A 202 -10.02 2.57 19.06
C ALA A 202 -8.75 1.83 19.52
N HIS A 203 -8.35 2.08 20.77
CA HIS A 203 -7.24 1.38 21.46
C HIS A 203 -5.93 1.29 20.65
N GLY A 204 -5.59 2.40 19.97
CA GLY A 204 -4.37 2.50 19.18
C GLY A 204 -3.12 2.25 20.02
N ARG A 205 -2.25 1.36 19.56
CA ARG A 205 -1.02 0.96 20.25
C ARG A 205 0.07 0.60 19.25
N ILE A 206 1.33 0.78 19.64
CA ILE A 206 2.45 0.24 18.86
C ILE A 206 2.34 -1.29 18.91
N TRP A 207 2.38 -1.90 17.73
CA TRP A 207 2.27 -3.35 17.55
C TRP A 207 3.63 -3.97 17.23
N ALA A 208 4.40 -3.34 16.34
CA ALA A 208 5.74 -3.77 15.97
C ALA A 208 6.60 -2.57 15.56
N GLU A 209 7.92 -2.77 15.53
CA GLU A 209 8.90 -1.79 15.03
C GLU A 209 9.70 -2.42 13.89
N THR A 210 9.94 -1.68 12.81
CA THR A 210 10.78 -2.16 11.69
C THR A 210 12.23 -1.76 11.95
N LYS A 211 13.03 -2.68 12.50
CA LYS A 211 14.43 -2.42 12.89
C LYS A 211 15.42 -3.06 11.94
N GLY A 212 16.52 -2.36 11.66
CA GLY A 212 17.64 -2.91 10.92
C GLY A 212 18.66 -1.83 10.56
N ASP A 213 19.87 -2.25 10.24
CA ASP A 213 21.01 -1.36 9.96
C ASP A 213 21.11 -0.95 8.48
N LYS A 214 20.31 -1.59 7.62
CA LYS A 214 20.22 -1.27 6.18
C LYS A 214 19.31 -0.06 5.95
N ALA A 215 19.43 0.55 4.77
CA ALA A 215 18.54 1.62 4.34
C ALA A 215 17.09 1.12 4.18
N GLY A 216 16.12 2.04 4.34
CA GLY A 216 14.69 1.77 4.24
C GLY A 216 13.91 2.24 5.47
N ALA A 217 12.59 2.30 5.33
CA ALA A 217 11.64 2.67 6.38
C ALA A 217 10.30 1.95 6.12
N PRO A 218 9.36 1.91 7.09
CA PRO A 218 8.01 1.46 6.83
C PRO A 218 7.37 2.20 5.67
N ASP A 219 6.76 1.44 4.75
CA ASP A 219 6.11 2.00 3.56
C ASP A 219 4.86 1.16 3.20
N GLY A 220 4.77 0.54 2.03
CA GLY A 220 3.70 -0.40 1.72
C GLY A 220 3.60 -1.57 2.72
N MET A 221 2.37 -1.96 3.07
CA MET A 221 2.12 -3.10 3.95
C MET A 221 0.85 -3.86 3.57
N LYS A 222 0.86 -5.20 3.73
CA LYS A 222 -0.26 -6.10 3.40
C LYS A 222 -0.23 -7.34 4.30
N ILE A 223 -1.28 -8.16 4.24
CA ILE A 223 -1.38 -9.41 5.00
C ILE A 223 -1.45 -10.61 4.06
N ASP A 224 -0.87 -11.73 4.46
CA ASP A 224 -1.02 -13.00 3.74
C ASP A 224 -2.22 -13.82 4.26
N ALA A 225 -2.53 -14.94 3.60
CA ALA A 225 -3.66 -15.81 3.96
C ALA A 225 -3.48 -16.54 5.32
N ALA A 226 -2.29 -16.51 5.92
CA ALA A 226 -2.05 -17.03 7.27
C ALA A 226 -2.15 -15.94 8.35
N GLY A 227 -2.40 -14.69 7.95
CA GLY A 227 -2.51 -13.56 8.86
C GLY A 227 -1.18 -12.89 9.20
N ASN A 228 -0.09 -13.25 8.51
CA ASN A 228 1.20 -12.60 8.71
C ASN A 228 1.18 -11.21 8.07
N VAL A 229 1.69 -10.22 8.79
CA VAL A 229 1.75 -8.83 8.32
C VAL A 229 3.10 -8.59 7.67
N TYR A 230 3.08 -8.25 6.39
CA TYR A 230 4.25 -7.85 5.63
C TYR A 230 4.30 -6.33 5.62
N CYS A 231 5.47 -5.74 5.84
CA CYS A 231 5.70 -4.30 5.80
C CYS A 231 7.07 -4.01 5.19
N CYS A 232 7.16 -3.07 4.27
CA CYS A 232 8.47 -2.54 3.86
C CYS A 232 9.23 -2.01 5.09
N GLY A 233 10.55 -2.00 5.03
CA GLY A 233 11.38 -1.60 6.16
C GLY A 233 12.86 -1.57 5.81
N PRO A 234 13.71 -1.28 6.80
CA PRO A 234 15.16 -1.38 6.65
C PRO A 234 15.58 -2.73 6.05
N GLY A 235 16.24 -2.70 4.89
CA GLY A 235 16.78 -3.88 4.22
C GLY A 235 15.80 -4.70 3.36
N GLY A 236 14.51 -4.36 3.31
CA GLY A 236 13.53 -5.05 2.46
C GLY A 236 12.15 -5.16 3.10
N ILE A 237 11.52 -6.33 3.01
CA ILE A 237 10.15 -6.56 3.51
C ILE A 237 10.21 -7.37 4.81
N HIS A 238 9.76 -6.77 5.90
CA HIS A 238 9.67 -7.39 7.22
C HIS A 238 8.36 -8.16 7.31
N VAL A 239 8.43 -9.43 7.72
CA VAL A 239 7.27 -10.30 7.87
C VAL A 239 7.09 -10.61 9.34
N PHE A 240 5.94 -10.22 9.87
CA PHE A 240 5.57 -10.42 11.27
C PHE A 240 4.45 -11.47 11.36
N ASP A 241 4.49 -12.29 12.41
CA ASP A 241 3.35 -13.13 12.76
C ASP A 241 2.14 -12.26 13.19
N PRO A 242 0.92 -12.83 13.33
CA PRO A 242 -0.26 -12.07 13.74
C PRO A 242 -0.18 -11.37 15.12
N ASN A 243 0.84 -11.70 15.93
CA ASN A 243 1.09 -11.15 17.26
C ASN A 243 2.18 -10.06 17.27
N GLY A 244 2.87 -9.83 16.16
CA GLY A 244 3.90 -8.79 16.02
C GLY A 244 5.33 -9.30 16.15
N SER A 245 5.53 -10.63 16.22
CA SER A 245 6.88 -11.21 16.25
C SER A 245 7.47 -11.25 14.85
N LEU A 246 8.67 -10.71 14.67
CA LEU A 246 9.38 -10.77 13.39
C LEU A 246 9.74 -12.22 13.04
N LEU A 247 9.29 -12.69 11.88
CA LEU A 247 9.56 -14.03 11.34
C LEU A 247 10.75 -14.03 10.37
N GLU A 248 10.81 -13.03 9.49
CA GLU A 248 11.87 -12.87 8.50
C GLU A 248 11.97 -11.41 8.03
N VAL A 249 13.13 -11.04 7.50
CA VAL A 249 13.29 -9.88 6.63
C VAL A 249 13.66 -10.42 5.24
N LEU A 250 12.73 -10.30 4.30
CA LEU A 250 12.97 -10.62 2.91
C LEU A 250 13.80 -9.50 2.29
N GLU A 251 15.09 -9.75 2.12
CA GLU A 251 16.00 -8.78 1.50
C GLU A 251 15.64 -8.54 0.04
N THR A 252 15.53 -7.27 -0.35
CA THR A 252 15.13 -6.89 -1.71
C THR A 252 16.29 -6.28 -2.49
N PRO A 253 16.33 -6.41 -3.84
CA PRO A 253 17.44 -5.91 -4.66
C PRO A 253 17.59 -4.38 -4.63
N GLU A 254 16.51 -3.65 -4.39
CA GLU A 254 16.44 -2.20 -4.30
C GLU A 254 15.64 -1.78 -3.05
N HIS A 255 15.65 -0.49 -2.73
CA HIS A 255 14.76 0.07 -1.71
C HIS A 255 13.30 -0.17 -2.13
N THR A 256 12.62 -1.01 -1.36
CA THR A 256 11.23 -1.39 -1.64
C THR A 256 10.27 -0.36 -1.07
N ALA A 257 9.39 0.14 -1.94
CA ALA A 257 8.33 1.06 -1.55
C ALA A 257 7.04 0.28 -1.25
N ASN A 258 6.68 -0.71 -2.07
CA ASN A 258 5.42 -1.45 -1.90
C ASN A 258 5.46 -2.82 -2.58
N PHE A 259 4.41 -3.62 -2.39
CA PHE A 259 4.29 -4.96 -2.96
C PHE A 259 2.84 -5.44 -3.00
N ALA A 260 2.51 -6.43 -3.83
CA ALA A 260 1.20 -7.08 -3.87
C ALA A 260 1.31 -8.53 -4.34
N TRP A 261 0.42 -9.40 -3.84
CA TRP A 261 0.32 -10.75 -4.38
C TRP A 261 -0.49 -10.78 -5.67
N GLY A 262 -0.14 -11.70 -6.56
CA GLY A 262 -0.85 -11.99 -7.79
C GLY A 262 -0.48 -13.35 -8.37
N ASP A 263 -0.72 -13.50 -9.68
CA ASP A 263 -0.87 -14.80 -10.37
C ASP A 263 -2.05 -15.62 -9.85
N ASP A 264 -2.43 -16.68 -10.57
CA ASP A 264 -3.66 -17.45 -10.31
C ASP A 264 -3.68 -18.13 -8.93
N ASP A 265 -2.51 -18.41 -8.36
CA ASP A 265 -2.35 -19.04 -7.05
C ASP A 265 -2.01 -18.06 -5.92
N TYR A 266 -1.96 -16.75 -6.23
CA TYR A 266 -1.62 -15.67 -5.30
C TYR A 266 -0.31 -15.87 -4.55
N ARG A 267 0.63 -16.66 -5.10
CA ARG A 267 1.94 -16.91 -4.46
C ARG A 267 3.07 -16.11 -5.08
N SER A 268 2.79 -15.31 -6.12
CA SER A 268 3.75 -14.37 -6.67
C SER A 268 3.60 -13.03 -5.96
N LEU A 269 4.63 -12.63 -5.23
CA LEU A 269 4.75 -11.31 -4.64
C LEU A 269 5.43 -10.39 -5.65
N PHE A 270 4.66 -9.47 -6.22
CA PHE A 270 5.16 -8.38 -7.05
C PHE A 270 5.67 -7.27 -6.14
N VAL A 271 6.87 -6.75 -6.41
CA VAL A 271 7.56 -5.79 -5.55
C VAL A 271 7.94 -4.57 -6.37
N THR A 272 7.41 -3.42 -5.97
CA THR A 272 7.79 -2.11 -6.52
C THR A 272 8.92 -1.55 -5.67
N ALA A 273 10.12 -1.55 -6.24
CA ALA A 273 11.34 -1.17 -5.53
C ALA A 273 12.11 -0.14 -6.34
N SER A 274 12.08 1.11 -5.87
CA SER A 274 12.68 2.29 -6.52
C SER A 274 12.42 2.31 -8.02
N THR A 275 13.39 1.88 -8.83
CA THR A 275 13.40 2.07 -10.29
C THR A 275 12.93 0.83 -11.06
N SER A 276 12.51 -0.22 -10.37
CA SER A 276 12.22 -1.52 -10.96
C SER A 276 10.98 -2.20 -10.38
N LEU A 277 10.39 -3.09 -11.18
CA LEU A 277 9.37 -4.04 -10.76
C LEU A 277 10.01 -5.43 -10.69
N TYR A 278 9.84 -6.12 -9.57
CA TYR A 278 10.29 -7.48 -9.37
C TYR A 278 9.11 -8.42 -9.08
N ARG A 279 9.36 -9.73 -9.25
CA ARG A 279 8.48 -10.80 -8.78
C ARG A 279 9.29 -11.85 -8.03
N VAL A 280 8.71 -12.37 -6.96
CA VAL A 280 9.30 -13.43 -6.15
C VAL A 280 8.21 -14.37 -5.65
N ARG A 281 8.52 -15.66 -5.49
CA ARG A 281 7.54 -16.65 -5.01
C ARG A 281 7.53 -16.73 -3.49
N ARG A 282 6.33 -16.79 -2.91
CA ARG A 282 6.10 -17.00 -1.47
C ARG A 282 5.38 -18.31 -1.20
N ALA A 283 5.66 -18.89 -0.03
CA ALA A 283 5.05 -20.14 0.40
C ALA A 283 3.61 -19.97 0.90
N VAL A 284 3.27 -18.79 1.42
CA VAL A 284 1.90 -18.44 1.82
C VAL A 284 1.32 -17.52 0.75
N PRO A 285 0.13 -17.82 0.20
CA PRO A 285 -0.51 -16.95 -0.76
C PRO A 285 -1.02 -15.66 -0.10
N GLY A 286 -1.17 -14.61 -0.90
CA GLY A 286 -1.94 -13.43 -0.51
C GLY A 286 -3.45 -13.66 -0.64
N LEU A 287 -4.19 -12.56 -0.65
CA LEU A 287 -5.64 -12.54 -0.78
C LEU A 287 -6.04 -11.88 -2.11
N PRO A 288 -7.19 -12.26 -2.70
CA PRO A 288 -7.77 -11.50 -3.80
C PRO A 288 -8.11 -10.07 -3.35
N ALA A 289 -7.92 -9.11 -4.26
CA ALA A 289 -8.10 -7.69 -3.95
C ALA A 289 -9.57 -7.25 -3.83
N PHE A 290 -10.51 -7.98 -4.44
CA PHE A 290 -11.96 -7.72 -4.39
C PHE A 290 -12.75 -8.99 -4.67
#